data_AF-A0A3N9UWV1-F1
#
_entry.id   AF-A0A3N9UWV1-F1
#
_cell.length_a   1.000
_cell.length_b   1.000
_cell.length_c   1.000
_cell.angle_alpha   90.00
_cell.angle_beta   90.00
_cell.angle_gamma   90.00
#
_symmetry.space_group_name_H-M   'P 1'
#
loop_
_entity.id
_entity.type
_entity.pdbx_description
1 polymer ?
#
loop_
_entity_poly.entity_id
_entity_poly.type
_entity_poly.pdbx_seq_one_letter_code
_entity_poly.pdbx_strand_id
1 'polypeptide(L)' 'MAIKKAKAKNDAIMTGILVTRFKMGQINVEDLEKMAIDTTKAERCSAAKRVLEGIRDAPIIPVP' A
#
# COMPACT_ATOMS: atom_id res chain seq x y z
N MET A 1 -17.15 20.36 3.35
CA MET A 1 -17.12 18.87 3.26
C MET A 1 -16.32 18.30 2.07
N ALA A 2 -15.53 19.09 1.32
CA ALA A 2 -14.82 18.58 0.12
C ALA A 2 -13.45 17.92 0.40
N ILE A 3 -12.76 18.32 1.48
CA ILE A 3 -11.38 17.88 1.76
C ILE A 3 -11.32 16.37 2.11
N LYS A 4 -12.34 15.84 2.80
CA LYS A 4 -12.39 14.41 3.18
C LYS A 4 -12.49 13.46 1.97
N LYS A 5 -13.18 13.87 0.89
CA LYS A 5 -13.38 13.05 -0.32
C LYS A 5 -12.12 12.95 -1.18
N ALA A 6 -11.34 14.03 -1.25
CA ALA A 6 -10.07 14.04 -1.98
C ALA A 6 -9.03 13.13 -1.32
N LYS A 7 -8.95 13.14 0.02
CA LYS A 7 -8.00 12.32 0.78
C LYS A 7 -8.21 10.81 0.55
N ALA A 8 -9.47 10.35 0.55
CA ALA A 8 -9.79 8.94 0.31
C ALA A 8 -9.48 8.50 -1.13
N LYS A 9 -9.68 9.37 -2.13
CA LYS A 9 -9.28 9.11 -3.51
C LYS A 9 -7.75 9.05 -3.65
N ASN A 10 -7.03 9.93 -2.98
CA ASN A 10 -5.57 9.97 -3.02
C ASN A 10 -4.95 8.72 -2.39
N ASP A 11 -5.51 8.23 -1.27
CA ASP A 11 -5.11 7.01 -0.58
C ASP A 11 -5.26 5.75 -1.47
N ALA A 12 -6.39 5.66 -2.19
CA ALA A 12 -6.64 4.55 -3.13
C ALA A 12 -5.68 4.55 -4.32
N ILE A 13 -5.40 5.73 -4.90
CA ILE A 13 -4.42 5.87 -5.99
C ILE A 13 -3.02 5.52 -5.50
N MET A 14 -2.63 6.02 -4.32
CA MET A 14 -1.32 5.74 -3.72
C MET A 14 -1.14 4.25 -3.41
N THR A 15 -2.19 3.58 -2.93
CA THR A 15 -2.24 2.13 -2.73
C THR A 15 -2.01 1.39 -4.05
N GLY A 16 -2.72 1.74 -5.12
CA GLY A 16 -2.55 1.10 -6.43
C GLY A 16 -1.14 1.25 -7.02
N ILE A 17 -0.53 2.42 -6.84
CA ILE A 17 0.85 2.68 -7.23
C ILE A 17 1.82 1.79 -6.43
N LEU A 18 1.65 1.69 -5.11
CA LEU A 18 2.48 0.84 -4.26
C LEU A 18 2.35 -0.65 -4.63
N VAL A 19 1.12 -1.16 -4.87
CA VAL A 19 0.91 -2.55 -5.35
C VAL A 19 1.64 -2.80 -6.66
N THR A 20 1.56 -1.85 -7.61
CA THR A 20 2.19 -1.97 -8.92
C THR A 20 3.71 -2.01 -8.79
N ARG A 21 4.28 -1.12 -7.98
CA ARG A 21 5.71 -1.09 -7.69
C ARG A 21 6.20 -2.37 -7.01
N PHE A 22 5.39 -2.93 -6.11
CA PHE A 22 5.68 -4.18 -5.43
C PHE A 22 5.68 -5.36 -6.43
N LYS A 23 4.66 -5.47 -7.29
CA LYS A 23 4.60 -6.49 -8.35
C LYS A 23 5.74 -6.38 -9.37
N MET A 24 6.21 -5.16 -9.62
CA MET A 24 7.36 -4.89 -10.50
C MET A 24 8.72 -5.12 -9.81
N GLY A 25 8.75 -5.50 -8.53
CA GLY A 25 10.00 -5.68 -7.77
C GLY A 25 10.77 -4.37 -7.51
N GLN A 26 10.13 -3.21 -7.68
CA GLN A 26 10.74 -1.91 -7.40
C GLN A 26 10.77 -1.60 -5.89
N ILE A 27 9.85 -2.19 -5.13
CA ILE A 27 9.78 -2.09 -3.68
C ILE A 27 9.50 -3.48 -3.11
N ASN A 28 10.05 -3.78 -1.93
CA ASN A 28 9.87 -5.05 -1.24
C ASN A 28 8.92 -4.91 -0.05
N VAL A 29 8.58 -6.04 0.57
CA VAL A 29 7.75 -6.07 1.79
C VAL A 29 8.37 -5.22 2.89
N GLU A 30 9.69 -5.28 3.10
CA GLU A 30 10.41 -4.43 4.06
C GLU A 30 10.25 -2.93 3.78
N ASP A 31 10.24 -2.54 2.50
CA ASP A 31 10.08 -1.14 2.10
C ASP A 31 8.67 -0.65 2.41
N LEU A 32 7.66 -1.51 2.17
CA LEU A 32 6.28 -1.28 2.57
C LEU A 32 6.12 -1.24 4.09
N GLU A 33 6.81 -2.10 4.85
CA GLU A 33 6.79 -2.10 6.32
C GLU A 33 7.42 -0.82 6.89
N LYS A 34 8.56 -0.38 6.34
CA LYS A 34 9.17 0.91 6.69
C LYS A 34 8.23 2.08 6.42
N MET A 35 7.54 2.07 5.27
CA MET A 35 6.52 3.09 4.95
C MET A 35 5.28 3.00 5.84
N ALA A 36 4.90 1.81 6.30
CA ALA A 36 3.79 1.60 7.23
C ALA A 36 4.10 2.08 8.65
N ILE A 37 5.38 2.09 9.05
CA ILE A 37 5.86 2.61 10.33
C ILE A 37 6.14 4.12 10.24
N ASP A 38 6.47 4.65 9.07
CA ASP A 38 6.69 6.07 8.84
C ASP A 38 5.39 6.88 8.95
N THR A 39 5.13 7.41 10.14
CA THR A 39 3.93 8.21 10.46
C THR A 39 4.03 9.66 9.95
N THR A 40 5.19 10.08 9.45
CA THR A 40 5.38 11.44 8.92
C THR A 40 4.52 11.72 7.69
N LYS A 41 4.17 10.69 6.92
CA LYS A 41 3.25 10.76 5.78
C LYS A 41 2.05 9.84 6.01
N ALA A 42 1.07 10.33 6.76
CA ALA A 42 -0.13 9.57 7.15
C ALA A 42 -0.88 8.89 5.97
N GLU A 43 -0.92 9.50 4.78
CA GLU A 43 -1.52 8.90 3.57
C GLU A 43 -0.69 7.73 3.04
N ARG A 44 0.64 7.82 3.15
CA ARG A 44 1.56 6.79 2.69
C ARG A 44 1.58 5.60 3.66
N CYS A 45 1.46 5.87 4.96
CA CYS A 45 1.33 4.86 6.01
C CYS A 45 0.05 4.02 5.84
N SER A 46 -1.11 4.65 5.65
CA SER A 46 -2.38 3.94 5.41
C SER A 46 -2.33 3.10 4.12
N ALA A 47 -1.80 3.66 3.02
CA ALA A 47 -1.67 2.95 1.76
C ALA A 47 -0.73 1.73 1.88
N ALA A 48 0.42 1.88 2.53
CA ALA A 48 1.38 0.79 2.72
C ALA A 48 0.81 -0.34 3.58
N LYS A 49 0.06 -0.03 4.66
CA LYS A 49 -0.63 -1.04 5.47
C LYS A 49 -1.65 -1.84 4.64
N ARG A 50 -2.45 -1.16 3.81
CA ARG A 50 -3.42 -1.83 2.94
C ARG A 50 -2.75 -2.72 1.90
N VAL A 51 -1.59 -2.32 1.37
CA VAL A 51 -0.80 -3.15 0.45
C VAL A 51 -0.29 -4.38 1.18
N LEU A 52 0.26 -4.24 2.39
CA LEU A 52 0.72 -5.37 3.21
C LEU A 52 -0.39 -6.35 3.56
N GLU A 53 -1.56 -5.84 3.95
CA GLU A 53 -2.75 -6.67 4.17
C GLU A 53 -3.16 -7.39 2.89
N GLY A 54 -3.19 -6.69 1.74
CA GLY A 54 -3.50 -7.31 0.45
C GLY A 54 -2.49 -8.35 -0.01
N ILE A 55 -1.20 -8.20 0.33
CA ILE A 55 -0.17 -9.21 0.06
C ILE A 55 -0.34 -10.42 0.98
N ARG A 56 -0.67 -10.21 2.26
CA ARG A 56 -0.92 -11.29 3.24
C ARG A 56 -2.21 -12.05 2.96
N ASP A 57 -3.24 -11.34 2.50
CA ASP A 57 -4.55 -11.90 2.17
C ASP A 57 -4.58 -12.56 0.79
N ALA A 58 -3.74 -12.10 -0.16
CA ALA A 58 -3.55 -12.79 -1.42
C ALA A 58 -2.99 -14.19 -1.14
N PRO A 59 -3.76 -15.27 -1.39
CA PRO A 59 -3.21 -16.60 -1.25
C PRO A 59 -2.11 -16.70 -2.30
N ILE A 60 -0.87 -16.83 -1.82
CA ILE A 60 0.22 -17.39 -2.61
C ILE A 60 -0.20 -18.84 -2.79
N ILE A 61 -1.08 -19.12 -3.77
CA ILE A 61 -1.38 -20.48 -4.18
C ILE A 61 -0.08 -20.96 -4.83
N PRO A 62 0.68 -21.90 -4.24
CA PRO A 62 1.69 -22.59 -5.01
C PRO A 62 0.94 -23.31 -6.12
N VAL A 63 1.15 -22.86 -7.36
CA VAL A 63 0.69 -23.59 -8.53
C VAL A 63 1.29 -25.00 -8.48
N PRO A 64 0.49 -26.08 -8.69
CA PRO A 64 0.98 -27.45 -8.69
C PRO A 64 1.93 -27.74 -9.86
#